data_AF-A0A382HMW5-F1
#
_entry.id   AF-A0A382HMW5-F1
#
_cell.length_a   1.000
_cell.length_b   1.000
_cell.length_c   1.000
_cell.angle_alpha   90.00
_cell.angle_beta   90.00
_cell.angle_gamma   90.00
#
_symmetry.space_group_name_H-M   'P 1'
#
loop_
_entity.id
_entity.type
_entity.pdbx_description
1 polymer ?
#
loop_
_entity_poly.entity_id
_entity_poly.type
_entity_poly.pdbx_seq_one_letter_code
_entity_poly.pdbx_strand_id
1 'polypeptide(L)' 'MTHRVLVAGLVHETHTFLAQSTDLTGFEALVWVRGQQMLDRCRGDASPMGGALEVADASGWQVIPSRYGAAIPSGTI' A
#
# COMPACT_ATOMS: atom_id res chain seq x y z
N MET A 1 18.19 12.67 -15.98
CA MET A 1 16.73 12.82 -16.14
C MET A 1 16.08 12.07 -14.99
N THR A 2 15.26 12.72 -14.17
CA THR A 2 14.57 12.06 -13.04
C THR A 2 13.19 11.61 -13.49
N HIS A 3 12.88 10.32 -13.29
CA HIS A 3 11.54 9.79 -13.57
C HIS A 3 10.54 10.29 -12.53
N ARG A 4 9.33 10.58 -12.98
CA ARG A 4 8.19 10.95 -12.13
C ARG A 4 7.25 9.75 -12.08
N VAL A 5 7.08 9.15 -10.91
CA VAL A 5 6.38 7.86 -10.77
C VAL A 5 5.24 8.01 -9.78
N LEU A 6 4.01 7.79 -10.24
CA LEU A 6 2.85 7.67 -9.36
C LEU A 6 2.89 6.31 -8.67
N VAL A 7 2.76 6.30 -7.35
CA VAL A 7 2.76 5.05 -6.57
C VAL A 7 1.48 4.95 -5.74
N ALA A 8 0.83 3.78 -5.83
CA ALA A 8 -0.34 3.38 -5.07
C ALA A 8 -0.26 1.87 -4.79
N GLY A 9 -1.02 1.36 -3.83
CA GLY A 9 -1.10 -0.08 -3.62
C GLY A 9 -2.29 -0.53 -2.79
N LEU A 10 -2.71 -1.76 -3.04
CA LEU A 10 -3.74 -2.48 -2.30
C LEU A 10 -3.21 -3.88 -2.02
N VAL A 11 -3.31 -4.31 -0.76
CA VAL A 11 -2.91 -5.64 -0.31
C VAL A 11 -4.11 -6.28 0.38
N HIS A 12 -4.66 -7.32 -0.24
CA HIS A 12 -5.72 -8.15 0.31
C HIS A 12 -5.65 -9.53 -0.33
N GLU A 13 -5.88 -10.57 0.47
CA GLU A 13 -5.97 -11.95 0.00
C GLU A 13 -7.38 -12.48 0.29
N THR A 14 -8.08 -12.86 -0.77
CA THR A 14 -9.49 -13.24 -0.71
C THR A 14 -9.67 -14.72 -0.39
N HIS A 15 -10.49 -15.02 0.62
CA HIS A 15 -11.01 -16.34 0.93
C HIS A 15 -12.48 -16.46 0.51
N THR A 16 -12.72 -17.13 -0.62
CA THR A 16 -14.03 -17.18 -1.30
C THR A 16 -15.12 -18.00 -0.58
N PHE A 17 -14.77 -18.76 0.46
CA PHE A 17 -15.74 -19.53 1.25
C PHE A 17 -16.34 -18.74 2.43
N LEU A 18 -15.84 -17.54 2.73
CA LEU A 18 -16.41 -16.69 3.78
C LEU A 18 -17.63 -15.93 3.25
N ALA A 19 -18.71 -15.92 4.05
CA ALA A 19 -19.92 -15.17 3.73
C ALA A 19 -19.78 -13.64 3.93
N GLN A 20 -18.79 -13.23 4.72
CA GLN A 20 -18.55 -11.84 5.09
C GLN A 20 -17.54 -11.18 4.15
N SER A 21 -17.81 -9.94 3.74
CA SER A 21 -16.94 -9.14 2.87
C SER A 21 -15.94 -8.30 3.67
N THR A 22 -14.81 -7.96 3.04
CA THR A 22 -13.84 -7.00 3.57
C THR A 22 -14.22 -5.59 3.11
N ASP A 23 -14.85 -4.82 3.99
CA ASP A 23 -15.17 -3.42 3.72
C ASP A 23 -14.02 -2.47 4.08
N LEU A 24 -14.26 -1.16 3.95
CA LEU A 24 -13.28 -0.13 4.26
C LEU A 24 -12.75 -0.20 5.70
N THR A 25 -13.58 -0.63 6.64
CA THR A 25 -13.20 -0.79 8.06
C THR A 25 -12.09 -1.82 8.21
N GLY A 26 -12.09 -2.87 7.38
CA GLY A 26 -11.03 -3.88 7.35
C GLY A 26 -9.67 -3.31 6.95
N PHE A 27 -9.64 -2.33 6.05
CA PHE A 27 -8.41 -1.61 5.69
C PHE A 27 -8.00 -0.61 6.77
N GLU A 28 -8.96 0.15 7.31
CA GLU A 28 -8.70 1.12 8.39
C GLU A 28 -8.15 0.47 9.66
N ALA A 29 -8.52 -0.80 9.91
CA ALA A 29 -8.01 -1.59 11.03
C ALA A 29 -6.53 -2.00 10.90
N LEU A 30 -5.93 -1.94 9.69
CA LEU A 30 -4.55 -2.35 9.46
C LEU A 30 -3.71 -1.24 8.81
N VAL A 31 -3.91 -0.94 7.53
CA VAL A 31 -3.25 0.18 6.84
C VAL A 31 -4.24 0.84 5.89
N TRP A 32 -4.47 2.14 6.10
CA TRP A 32 -5.24 2.98 5.18
C TRP A 32 -4.71 4.42 5.15
N VAL A 33 -3.64 4.63 4.39
CA VAL A 33 -2.87 5.89 4.38
C VAL A 33 -2.84 6.53 3.00
N ARG A 34 -2.65 7.85 2.93
CA ARG A 34 -2.63 8.62 1.68
C ARG A 34 -1.54 9.69 1.63
N GLY A 35 -1.09 10.03 0.43
CA GLY A 35 -0.13 11.09 0.18
C GLY A 35 1.15 10.91 0.98
N GLN A 36 1.60 11.95 1.67
CA GLN A 36 2.83 11.89 2.48
C GLN A 36 2.78 10.81 3.57
N GLN A 37 1.61 10.55 4.18
CA GLN A 37 1.47 9.53 5.22
C GLN A 37 1.81 8.11 4.71
N MET A 38 1.60 7.85 3.42
CA MET A 38 2.01 6.59 2.80
C MET A 38 3.55 6.47 2.76
N LEU A 39 4.25 7.54 2.40
CA LEU A 39 5.71 7.52 2.36
C LEU A 39 6.29 7.35 3.76
N ASP A 40 5.77 8.08 4.73
CA ASP A 40 6.20 8.03 6.13
C ASP A 40 5.95 6.64 6.74
N ARG A 41 4.86 5.97 6.33
CA ARG A 41 4.51 4.63 6.82
C ARG A 41 5.35 3.52 6.20
N CYS A 42 5.65 3.60 4.90
CA CYS A 42 6.22 2.49 4.14
C CYS A 42 7.74 2.59 3.99
N ARG A 43 8.35 3.79 4.03
CA ARG A 43 9.80 3.90 3.91
C ARG A 43 10.50 3.22 5.09
N GLY A 44 11.42 2.31 4.76
CA GLY A 44 12.19 1.56 5.75
C GLY A 44 11.43 0.42 6.42
N ASP A 45 10.19 0.12 6.01
CA ASP A 45 9.48 -1.08 6.46
C ASP A 45 9.76 -2.28 5.53
N ALA A 46 9.41 -3.48 6.00
CA ALA A 46 9.63 -4.73 5.26
C ALA A 46 8.49 -5.08 4.28
N SER A 47 7.62 -4.13 3.94
CA SER A 47 6.51 -4.37 3.00
C SER A 47 7.00 -4.33 1.55
N PRO A 48 6.25 -4.91 0.59
CA PRO A 48 6.54 -4.74 -0.84
C PRO A 48 6.59 -3.27 -1.27
N MET A 49 5.80 -2.41 -0.62
CA MET A 49 5.84 -0.97 -0.87
C MET A 49 7.14 -0.35 -0.36
N GLY A 50 7.61 -0.74 0.82
CA GLY A 50 8.89 -0.30 1.37
C GLY A 50 10.05 -0.63 0.44
N GLY A 51 10.12 -1.87 -0.07
CA GLY A 51 11.14 -2.27 -1.04
C GLY A 51 11.04 -1.50 -2.38
N ALA A 52 9.83 -1.22 -2.87
CA ALA A 52 9.65 -0.40 -4.07
C ALA A 52 10.14 1.04 -3.87
N LEU A 53 9.89 1.63 -2.69
CA LEU A 53 10.35 2.96 -2.34
C LEU A 53 11.87 3.02 -2.15
N GLU A 54 12.48 1.97 -1.60
CA GLU A 54 13.95 1.85 -1.51
C GLU A 54 14.61 1.93 -2.89
N VAL A 55 14.09 1.18 -3.88
CA VAL A 55 14.59 1.24 -5.26
C VAL A 55 14.37 2.62 -5.88
N ALA A 56 13.22 3.24 -5.63
CA ALA A 56 12.92 4.58 -6.14
C ALA A 56 13.87 5.64 -5.58
N ASP A 57 14.15 5.58 -4.28
CA ASP A 57 15.08 6.47 -3.58
C ASP A 57 16.52 6.26 -4.11
N ALA A 58 16.97 4.99 -4.23
CA ALA A 58 18.28 4.66 -4.80
C ALA A 58 18.45 5.07 -6.27
N SER A 59 17.36 5.08 -7.03
CA SER A 59 17.34 5.48 -8.45
C SER A 59 17.10 6.98 -8.65
N GLY A 60 16.95 7.75 -7.58
CA GLY A 60 16.71 9.19 -7.64
C GLY A 60 15.39 9.57 -8.32
N TRP A 61 14.34 8.75 -8.18
CA TRP A 61 13.02 9.01 -8.75
C TRP A 61 12.24 10.06 -7.94
N GLN A 62 11.42 10.85 -8.62
CA GLN A 62 10.40 11.67 -7.99
C GLN A 62 9.13 10.85 -7.79
N VAL A 63 8.93 10.35 -6.58
CA VAL A 63 7.71 9.61 -6.21
C VAL A 63 6.54 10.58 -5.99
N ILE A 64 5.41 10.29 -6.62
CA ILE A 64 4.13 10.98 -6.43
C ILE A 64 3.22 9.99 -5.67
N PRO A 65 3.05 10.14 -4.34
CA PRO A 65 2.27 9.19 -3.56
C PRO A 65 0.76 9.40 -3.72
N SER A 66 0.03 8.30 -3.88
CA SER A 66 -1.44 8.28 -3.92
C SER A 66 -2.00 7.69 -2.62
N ARG A 67 -2.45 6.42 -2.64
CA ARG A 67 -3.03 5.72 -1.50
C ARG A 67 -2.40 4.34 -1.36
N TYR A 68 -2.20 3.91 -0.13
CA TYR A 68 -1.78 2.55 0.20
C TYR A 68 -2.72 1.94 1.23
N GLY A 69 -3.27 0.78 0.90
CA GLY A 69 -4.18 0.03 1.75
C GLY A 69 -3.72 -1.42 1.94
N ALA A 70 -3.82 -1.92 3.16
CA ALA A 70 -3.70 -3.34 3.45
C ALA A 70 -4.81 -3.77 4.40
N ALA A 71 -5.42 -4.93 4.13
CA ALA A 71 -6.37 -5.59 5.00
C ALA A 71 -5.90 -7.01 5.33
N ILE A 72 -6.35 -7.56 6.45
CA ILE A 72 -6.11 -8.95 6.82
C ILE A 72 -6.84 -9.86 5.81
N PRO A 73 -6.22 -10.98 5.37
CA PRO A 73 -6.90 -11.97 4.51
C PRO A 73 -8.27 -12.35 5.05
N SER A 74 -9.30 -12.21 4.21
CA SER A 74 -10.71 -12.39 4.59
C SER A 74 -11.56 -12.54 3.32
N GLY A 75 -12.88 -12.41 3.41
CA GLY A 75 -13.76 -12.52 2.25
C GLY A 75 -13.58 -11.41 1.23
N THR A 76 -14.37 -11.46 0.17
CA THR A 76 -14.28 -10.54 -0.98
C THR A 76 -14.42 -9.08 -0.58
N ILE A 77 -13.74 -8.19 -1.30
CA ILE A 77 -13.94 -6.73 -1.23
C ILE A 77 -15.15 -6.35 -2.07
#